data_AF-A0A512HEF6-F1
#
_entry.id   AF-A0A512HEF6-F1
#
_cell.length_a   1.000
_cell.length_b   1.000
_cell.length_c   1.000
_cell.angle_alpha   90.00
_cell.angle_beta   90.00
_cell.angle_gamma   90.00
#
_symmetry.space_group_name_H-M   'P 1'
#
loop_
_entity.id
_entity.type
_entity.pdbx_description
1 polymer ?
#
loop_
_entity_poly.entity_id
_entity_poly.type
_entity_poly.pdbx_seq_one_letter_code
_entity_poly.pdbx_strand_id
1 'polypeptide(L)'
;MAAGTVLSRHWRPPVSSLTFTAWQLTAGGIMLVPLAFLLEPSLPTLTFWNYIGFVHLGLIGGALTYLLWFWGLSRLEPSAAASLGFLSPLVATLLGWALLGQSLPPLQMLGFVAVLASVWLAQRAGLPAPSSTAQRSNAERPFKRPI
;
A
#
# COMPACT_ATOMS: atom_id res chain seq x y z
N MET A 1 -7.76 -2.04 -7.89
CA MET A 1 -7.93 -1.91 -6.43
C MET A 1 -9.33 -2.29 -5.93
N ALA A 2 -10.42 -1.81 -6.54
CA ALA A 2 -11.78 -2.02 -6.03
C ALA A 2 -12.22 -3.50 -5.85
N ALA A 3 -11.92 -4.39 -6.80
CA ALA A 3 -12.31 -5.79 -6.68
C ALA A 3 -11.60 -6.52 -5.52
N GLY A 4 -10.29 -6.29 -5.34
CA GLY A 4 -9.51 -6.89 -4.26
C GLY A 4 -9.94 -6.40 -2.87
N THR A 5 -10.32 -5.12 -2.74
CA THR A 5 -10.83 -4.59 -1.46
C THR A 5 -12.23 -5.12 -1.12
N VAL A 6 -13.08 -5.35 -2.13
CA VAL A 6 -14.40 -5.97 -1.92
C VAL A 6 -14.27 -7.44 -1.55
N LEU A 7 -13.44 -8.21 -2.25
CA LEU A 7 -13.30 -9.64 -2.02
C LEU A 7 -12.62 -9.93 -0.66
N SER A 8 -11.57 -9.19 -0.31
CA SER A 8 -10.93 -9.32 1.02
C SER A 8 -11.89 -9.00 2.18
N ARG A 9 -12.79 -8.02 1.99
CA ARG A 9 -13.82 -7.68 2.98
C ARG A 9 -14.95 -8.69 3.07
N HIS A 10 -15.30 -9.34 1.95
CA HIS A 10 -16.37 -10.34 1.91
C HIS A 10 -15.94 -11.66 2.58
N TRP A 11 -14.70 -12.09 2.37
CA TRP A 11 -14.23 -13.41 2.81
C TRP A 11 -13.61 -13.44 4.21
N ARG A 12 -13.12 -12.29 4.73
CA ARG A 12 -12.52 -12.13 6.09
C ARG A 12 -11.72 -13.37 6.55
N PRO A 13 -10.63 -13.71 5.86
CA PRO A 13 -9.89 -14.93 6.17
C PRO A 13 -9.40 -14.93 7.63
N PRO A 14 -9.44 -16.08 8.33
CA PRO A 14 -9.11 -16.17 9.76
C PRO A 14 -7.59 -16.19 10.00
N VAL A 15 -6.85 -15.30 9.35
CA VAL A 15 -5.39 -15.18 9.44
C VAL A 15 -5.00 -13.72 9.63
N SER A 16 -3.81 -13.48 10.17
CA SER A 16 -3.29 -12.12 10.35
C SER A 16 -3.16 -11.38 9.01
N SER A 17 -3.26 -10.04 9.03
CA SER A 17 -3.04 -9.21 7.84
C SER A 17 -1.69 -9.46 7.18
N LEU A 18 -0.65 -9.68 7.98
CA LEU A 18 0.69 -10.02 7.49
C LEU A 18 0.69 -11.35 6.73
N THR A 19 0.08 -12.40 7.31
CA THR A 19 -0.03 -13.72 6.68
C THR A 19 -0.82 -13.64 5.37
N PHE A 20 -1.90 -12.87 5.35
CA PHE A 20 -2.70 -12.65 4.15
C PHE A 20 -1.90 -11.90 3.06
N THR A 21 -1.15 -10.87 3.43
CA THR A 21 -0.26 -10.16 2.50
C THR A 21 0.86 -11.06 1.97
N ALA A 22 1.46 -11.90 2.82
CA ALA A 22 2.48 -12.86 2.39
C ALA A 22 1.93 -13.79 1.30
N TRP A 23 0.75 -14.39 1.53
CA TRP A 23 0.10 -15.24 0.53
C TRP A 23 -0.27 -14.49 -0.76
N GLN A 24 -0.72 -13.23 -0.66
CA GLN A 24 -0.99 -12.41 -1.84
C GLN A 24 0.27 -12.14 -2.66
N LEU A 25 1.39 -11.82 -2.01
CA LEU A 25 2.66 -11.59 -2.70
C LEU A 25 3.21 -12.87 -3.32
N THR A 26 3.11 -14.01 -2.62
CA THR A 26 3.49 -15.32 -3.15
C THR A 26 2.64 -15.69 -4.38
N ALA A 27 1.31 -15.59 -4.27
CA ALA A 27 0.42 -15.88 -5.38
C ALA A 27 0.66 -14.92 -6.57
N GLY A 28 0.80 -13.62 -6.30
CA GLY A 28 1.11 -12.62 -7.32
C GLY A 28 2.45 -12.90 -8.02
N GLY A 29 3.49 -13.25 -7.26
CA GLY A 29 4.78 -13.65 -7.80
C GLY A 29 4.67 -14.89 -8.69
N ILE A 30 4.00 -15.95 -8.23
CA ILE A 30 3.78 -17.17 -9.01
C ILE A 30 2.99 -16.88 -10.29
N MET A 31 1.96 -16.03 -10.24
CA MET A 31 1.18 -15.64 -11.42
C MET A 31 2.01 -14.84 -12.42
N LEU A 32 3.00 -14.08 -11.97
CA LEU A 32 3.91 -13.32 -12.84
C LEU A 32 4.94 -14.20 -13.53
N VAL A 33 5.35 -15.34 -12.94
CA VAL A 33 6.34 -16.26 -13.53
C VAL A 33 6.04 -16.64 -15.00
N PRO A 34 4.86 -17.18 -15.35
CA PRO A 34 4.59 -17.52 -16.76
C PRO A 34 4.60 -16.28 -17.65
N LEU A 35 4.08 -15.14 -17.17
CA LEU A 35 4.09 -13.90 -17.94
C LEU A 35 5.50 -13.38 -18.20
N ALA A 36 6.40 -13.50 -17.23
CA ALA A 36 7.81 -13.16 -17.38
C ALA A 36 8.46 -14.05 -18.44
N PHE A 37 8.22 -15.36 -18.42
CA PHE A 37 8.74 -16.26 -19.46
C PHE A 37 8.18 -16.00 -20.86
N LEU A 38 6.94 -15.51 -20.98
CA LEU A 38 6.29 -15.26 -22.27
C LEU A 38 6.65 -13.88 -22.85
N LEU A 39 6.83 -12.87 -22.00
CA LEU A 39 6.92 -11.46 -22.43
C LEU A 39 8.32 -10.85 -22.29
N GLU A 40 9.15 -11.35 -21.36
CA GLU A 40 10.48 -10.79 -21.14
C GLU A 40 11.55 -11.46 -22.03
N PRO A 41 12.58 -10.70 -22.44
CA PRO A 41 13.77 -11.27 -23.04
C PRO A 41 14.43 -12.30 -22.11
N SER A 42 15.28 -13.16 -22.68
CA SER A 42 16.08 -14.10 -21.88
C SER A 42 16.85 -13.37 -20.77
N LEU A 43 16.77 -13.91 -19.55
CA LEU A 43 17.43 -13.35 -18.38
C LEU A 43 18.93 -13.15 -18.65
N PRO A 44 19.47 -11.94 -18.43
CA PRO A 44 20.91 -11.73 -18.46
C PRO A 44 21.58 -12.52 -17.33
N THR A 45 22.88 -12.76 -17.45
CA THR A 45 23.65 -13.45 -16.41
C THR A 45 23.61 -12.64 -15.11
N LEU A 46 22.99 -13.22 -14.08
CA LEU A 46 22.87 -12.58 -12.78
C LEU A 46 24.23 -12.55 -12.09
N THR A 47 24.68 -11.35 -11.74
CA THR A 47 25.90 -11.15 -10.96
C THR A 47 25.62 -11.42 -9.48
N PHE A 48 26.68 -11.67 -8.70
CA PHE A 48 26.59 -11.78 -7.24
C PHE A 48 25.89 -10.57 -6.60
N TRP A 49 26.14 -9.36 -7.12
CA TRP A 49 25.49 -8.13 -6.65
C TRP A 49 23.99 -8.09 -6.93
N ASN A 50 23.52 -8.70 -8.02
CA ASN A 50 22.08 -8.82 -8.28
C ASN A 50 21.41 -9.70 -7.22
N TYR A 51 22.02 -10.83 -6.85
CA TYR A 51 21.49 -11.68 -5.79
C TYR A 51 21.41 -10.96 -4.44
N ILE A 52 22.47 -10.22 -4.07
CA ILE A 52 22.43 -9.37 -2.87
C ILE A 52 21.29 -8.35 -2.96
N GLY A 53 21.13 -7.70 -4.11
CA GLY A 53 20.05 -6.76 -4.37
C GLY A 53 18.66 -7.40 -4.18
N PHE A 54 18.43 -8.60 -4.71
CA PHE A 54 17.18 -9.33 -4.53
C PHE A 54 16.92 -9.70 -3.07
N VAL A 55 17.95 -10.19 -2.36
CA VAL A 55 17.84 -10.52 -0.93
C VAL A 55 17.52 -9.27 -0.11
N HIS A 56 18.21 -8.17 -0.38
CA HIS A 56 17.95 -6.88 0.26
C HIS A 56 16.52 -6.39 0.00
N LEU A 57 16.08 -6.40 -1.26
CA LEU A 57 14.72 -5.98 -1.64
C LEU A 57 13.64 -6.87 -1.01
N GLY A 58 13.83 -8.19 -1.03
CA GLY A 58 12.85 -9.14 -0.48
C GLY A 58 12.77 -9.08 1.04
N LEU A 59 13.91 -9.11 1.73
CA LEU A 59 13.94 -9.18 3.19
C LEU A 59 13.79 -7.81 3.85
N ILE A 60 14.57 -6.82 3.43
CA ILE A 60 14.55 -5.49 4.06
C ILE A 60 13.41 -4.65 3.48
N GLY A 61 13.37 -4.46 2.16
CA GLY A 61 12.35 -3.63 1.50
C GLY A 61 10.94 -4.25 1.49
N GLY A 62 10.86 -5.57 1.60
CA GLY A 62 9.61 -6.32 1.65
C GLY A 62 9.26 -6.73 3.08
N ALA A 63 9.82 -7.84 3.54
CA ALA A 63 9.39 -8.51 4.77
C ALA A 63 9.49 -7.61 6.01
N LEU A 64 10.64 -6.98 6.26
CA LEU A 64 10.85 -6.11 7.41
C LEU A 64 9.96 -4.86 7.32
N THR A 65 9.87 -4.22 6.15
CA THR A 65 8.97 -3.08 5.96
C THR A 65 7.51 -3.43 6.24
N TYR A 66 7.01 -4.58 5.76
CA TYR A 66 5.64 -5.01 6.06
C TYR A 66 5.44 -5.33 7.54
N LEU A 67 6.41 -5.98 8.20
CA LEU A 67 6.36 -6.23 9.64
C LEU A 67 6.25 -4.93 10.42
N LEU A 68 7.11 -3.95 10.14
CA LEU A 68 7.09 -2.64 10.78
C LEU A 68 5.81 -1.87 10.46
N TRP A 69 5.30 -1.97 9.23
CA TRP A 69 4.06 -1.35 8.81
C TRP A 69 2.86 -1.88 9.61
N PHE A 70 2.66 -3.19 9.66
CA PHE A 70 1.54 -3.78 10.39
C PHE A 70 1.69 -3.61 11.90
N TRP A 71 2.91 -3.66 12.43
CA TRP A 71 3.19 -3.36 13.83
C TRP A 71 2.86 -1.90 14.17
N GLY A 72 3.29 -0.94 13.34
CA GLY A 72 2.95 0.47 13.50
C GLY A 72 1.44 0.71 13.39
N LEU A 73 0.78 0.09 12.41
CA LEU A 73 -0.66 0.20 12.21
C LEU A 73 -1.46 -0.35 13.41
N SER A 74 -0.93 -1.33 14.13
CA SER A 74 -1.57 -1.84 15.36
C SER A 74 -1.46 -0.90 16.56
N ARG A 75 -0.60 0.13 16.50
CA ARG A 75 -0.28 1.05 17.60
C ARG A 75 -0.66 2.51 17.32
N LEU A 76 -0.89 2.86 16.06
CA LEU A 76 -1.16 4.23 15.62
C LEU A 76 -2.65 4.44 15.37
N GLU A 77 -3.13 5.65 15.67
CA GLU A 77 -4.45 6.07 15.24
C GLU A 77 -4.54 6.16 13.70
N PRO A 78 -5.73 5.96 13.10
CA PRO A 78 -5.89 5.95 11.64
C PRO A 78 -5.39 7.22 10.94
N SER A 79 -5.52 8.38 11.58
CA SER A 79 -5.04 9.68 11.08
C SER A 79 -3.51 9.74 10.97
N ALA A 80 -2.81 9.23 11.99
CA ALA A 80 -1.35 9.12 12.00
C ALA A 80 -0.87 8.10 10.95
N ALA A 81 -1.55 6.96 10.82
CA ALA A 81 -1.23 5.97 9.79
C ALA A 81 -1.41 6.51 8.35
N ALA A 82 -2.47 7.28 8.09
CA ALA A 82 -2.69 7.93 6.80
C ALA A 82 -1.55 8.91 6.44
N SER A 83 -1.01 9.58 7.45
CA SER A 83 0.11 10.52 7.30
C SER A 83 1.40 9.85 6.83
N LEU A 84 1.67 8.62 7.30
CA LEU A 84 2.84 7.84 6.87
C LEU A 84 2.82 7.52 5.37
N GLY A 85 1.63 7.34 4.78
CA GLY A 85 1.47 7.10 3.35
C GLY A 85 2.01 8.26 2.50
N PHE A 86 1.86 9.49 2.99
CA PHE A 86 2.39 10.68 2.33
C PHE A 86 3.88 10.92 2.59
N LEU A 87 4.43 10.36 3.67
CA LEU A 87 5.86 10.46 3.94
C LEU A 87 6.69 9.67 2.93
N SER A 88 6.14 8.57 2.40
CA SER A 88 6.82 7.74 1.39
C SER A 88 7.29 8.50 0.15
N PRO A 89 6.42 9.21 -0.61
CA PRO A 89 6.86 9.97 -1.77
C PRO A 89 7.85 11.08 -1.40
N LEU A 90 7.71 11.70 -0.22
CA LEU A 90 8.63 12.75 0.22
C LEU A 90 10.04 12.23 0.44
N VAL A 91 10.16 11.15 1.21
CA VAL A 91 11.45 10.50 1.48
C VAL A 91 12.05 9.97 0.18
N ALA A 92 11.24 9.36 -0.69
CA ALA A 92 11.71 8.89 -1.99
C ALA A 92 12.28 10.02 -2.86
N THR A 93 11.58 11.16 -2.96
CA THR A 93 12.07 12.34 -3.71
C THR A 93 13.36 12.90 -3.10
N LEU A 94 13.42 13.04 -1.77
CA LEU A 94 14.61 13.56 -1.09
C LEU A 94 15.83 12.64 -1.26
N LEU A 95 15.65 11.32 -1.13
CA LEU A 95 16.73 10.35 -1.35
C LEU A 95 17.15 10.30 -2.83
N GLY A 96 16.20 10.39 -3.77
CA GLY A 96 16.50 10.46 -5.20
C GLY A 96 17.34 11.69 -5.55
N TRP A 97 17.01 12.84 -4.97
CA TRP A 97 17.78 14.06 -5.11
C TRP A 97 19.16 13.97 -4.48
N ALA A 98 19.23 13.59 -3.21
CA ALA A 98 20.44 13.68 -2.40
C ALA A 98 21.43 12.53 -2.66
N LEU A 99 20.94 11.31 -2.89
CA LEU A 99 21.77 10.11 -3.02
C LEU A 99 21.94 9.65 -4.47
N LEU A 100 20.92 9.83 -5.32
CA LEU A 100 20.97 9.40 -6.72
C LEU A 100 21.33 10.53 -7.68
N GLY A 101 21.48 11.77 -7.18
CA GLY A 101 21.83 12.94 -8.00
C GLY A 101 20.74 13.35 -9.00
N GLN A 102 19.50 12.94 -8.76
CA GLN A 102 18.37 13.32 -9.62
C GLN A 102 18.11 14.83 -9.49
N SER A 103 17.95 15.53 -10.60
CA SER A 103 17.62 16.95 -10.56
C SER A 103 16.15 17.16 -10.15
N LEU A 104 15.91 18.11 -9.24
CA LEU A 104 14.58 18.63 -8.95
C LEU A 104 14.38 19.95 -9.69
N PRO A 105 13.85 19.94 -10.92
CA PRO A 105 13.54 21.17 -11.62
C PRO A 105 12.48 21.98 -10.84
N PRO A 106 12.41 23.30 -11.05
CA PRO A 106 11.51 24.18 -10.29
C PRO A 106 10.03 23.74 -10.31
N LEU A 107 9.56 23.18 -11.43
CA LEU A 107 8.19 22.67 -11.56
C LEU A 107 7.92 21.47 -10.64
N GLN A 108 8.91 20.58 -10.49
CA GLN A 108 8.80 19.42 -9.62
C GLN A 108 8.88 19.84 -8.14
N MET A 109 9.65 20.89 -7.84
CA MET A 109 9.69 21.50 -6.51
C MET A 109 8.34 22.12 -6.13
N LEU A 110 7.68 22.81 -7.07
CA LEU A 110 6.32 23.33 -6.87
C LEU A 110 5.32 22.19 -6.60
N GLY A 111 5.38 21.10 -7.36
CA GLY A 111 4.58 19.91 -7.14
C GLY A 111 4.82 19.28 -5.76
N PHE A 112 6.08 19.17 -5.34
CA PHE A 112 6.47 18.65 -4.03
C PHE A 112 5.88 19.50 -2.89
N VAL A 113 6.00 20.83 -2.97
CA VAL A 113 5.41 21.76 -1.99
C VAL A 113 3.88 21.67 -1.98
N ALA A 114 3.24 21.57 -3.15
CA ALA A 114 1.79 21.45 -3.25
C ALA A 114 1.27 20.15 -2.59
N VAL A 115 1.98 19.03 -2.76
CA VAL A 115 1.66 17.76 -2.09
C VAL A 115 1.81 17.91 -0.58
N LEU A 116 2.92 18.48 -0.10
CA LEU A 116 3.13 18.75 1.33
C LEU A 116 2.00 19.59 1.94
N ALA A 117 1.62 20.67 1.27
CA ALA A 117 0.54 21.56 1.71
C ALA A 117 -0.81 20.84 1.75
N SER A 118 -1.11 20.02 0.74
CA SER A 118 -2.35 19.23 0.66
C SER A 118 -2.47 18.25 1.82
N VAL A 119 -1.37 17.55 2.13
CA VAL A 119 -1.31 16.57 3.23
C VAL A 119 -1.49 17.25 4.57
N TRP A 120 -0.78 18.35 4.78
CA TRP A 120 -0.89 19.15 6.00
C TRP A 120 -2.31 19.67 6.21
N LEU A 121 -2.96 20.16 5.14
CA LEU A 121 -4.35 20.61 5.19
C LEU A 121 -5.31 19.45 5.48
N ALA A 122 -5.12 18.29 4.86
CA ALA A 122 -5.94 17.10 5.08
C ALA A 122 -5.85 16.57 6.51
N GLN A 123 -4.66 16.60 7.12
CA GLN A 123 -4.47 16.23 8.53
C GLN A 123 -5.19 17.20 9.48
N ARG A 124 -5.18 18.50 9.17
CA ARG A 124 -5.85 19.54 9.98
C ARG A 124 -7.36 19.55 9.83
N ALA A 125 -7.87 19.20 8.64
CA ALA A 125 -9.29 19.26 8.37
C ALA A 125 -10.09 18.28 9.24
N GLY A 126 -9.49 17.18 9.73
CA GLY A 126 -10.09 16.28 10.71
C GLY A 126 -11.51 15.81 10.37
N LEU A 127 -11.93 15.91 9.10
CA LEU A 127 -13.32 15.72 8.73
C LEU A 127 -13.64 14.24 8.95
N PRO A 128 -14.58 13.92 9.85
CA PRO A 128 -15.05 12.56 10.01
C PRO A 128 -15.53 12.10 8.64
N ALA A 129 -14.94 11.02 8.13
CA ALA A 129 -15.51 10.34 6.97
C ALA A 129 -16.99 10.10 7.28
N PRO A 130 -17.93 10.43 6.35
CA PRO A 130 -19.35 10.33 6.63
C PRO A 130 -19.63 8.90 7.09
N SER A 131 -19.98 8.78 8.37
CA SER A 131 -20.36 7.53 8.98
C SER A 131 -21.53 6.98 8.16
N SER A 132 -21.36 5.75 7.67
CA SER A 132 -22.36 4.97 6.94
C SER A 132 -23.55 4.60 7.84
N THR A 133 -24.17 5.59 8.46
CA THR A 133 -25.37 5.47 9.30
C THR A 133 -26.59 5.10 8.45
N ALA A 134 -26.51 5.25 7.12
CA ALA A 134 -27.57 4.86 6.19
C ALA A 134 -27.79 3.34 6.04
N GLN A 135 -26.87 2.47 6.50
CA GLN A 135 -27.01 1.02 6.32
C GLN A 135 -27.79 0.30 7.44
N ARG A 136 -28.03 0.96 8.60
CA ARG A 136 -28.82 0.35 9.69
C ARG A 136 -30.34 0.43 9.49
N SER A 137 -30.85 1.33 8.65
CA SER A 137 -32.31 1.49 8.46
C SER A 137 -32.94 0.38 7.61
N ASN A 138 -32.16 -0.35 6.79
CA ASN A 138 -32.71 -1.36 5.88
C ASN A 138 -32.77 -2.78 6.47
N ALA A 139 -32.28 -2.99 7.71
CA ALA A 139 -32.32 -4.27 8.41
C ALA A 139 -33.58 -4.47 9.26
N GLU A 140 -34.40 -3.43 9.44
CA GLU A 140 -35.62 -3.49 10.27
C GLU A 140 -36.91 -3.71 9.47
N ARG A 141 -36.87 -4.03 8.18
CA ARG A 141 -38.08 -4.50 7.49
C ARG A 141 -38.34 -5.96 7.90
N PRO A 142 -39.39 -6.25 8.70
CA PRO A 142 -39.75 -7.63 8.97
C PRO A 142 -40.28 -8.20 7.65
N PHE A 143 -39.66 -9.29 7.21
CA PHE A 143 -40.14 -10.11 6.11
C PHE A 143 -41.51 -10.70 6.48
N LYS A 144 -42.60 -9.95 6.22
CA LYS A 144 -43.96 -10.51 6.19
C LYS A 144 -44.01 -11.48 5.02
N ARG A 145 -44.00 -12.78 5.32
CA ARG A 145 -44.36 -13.83 4.36
C ARG A 145 -45.86 -13.72 4.05
N PRO A 146 -46.29 -13.60 2.78
CA PRO A 146 -47.64 -13.98 2.42
C PRO A 146 -47.74 -15.51 2.38
N ILE A 147 -48.76 -15.97 3.11
CA ILE A 147 -49.49 -17.25 3.13
C ILE A 147 -49.09 -18.30 2.08
#